data_AF-A0A6N1DLM0-F1
#
_entry.id   AF-A0A6N1DLM0-F1
#
_cell.length_a   1.000
_cell.length_b   1.000
_cell.length_c   1.000
_cell.angle_alpha   90.00
_cell.angle_beta   90.00
_cell.angle_gamma   90.00
#
_symmetry.space_group_name_H-M   'P 1'
#
loop_
_entity.id
_entity.type
_entity.pdbx_description
1 polymer ?
#
loop_
_entity_poly.entity_id
_entity_poly.type
_entity_poly.pdbx_seq_one_letter_code
_entity_poly.pdbx_strand_id
1 'polypeptide(L)'
;MAGHFPFSGRGGRAATTAFFELQGYNAELQEKYYRWWYEWAKRFVEQDKELSQTKAIEFQSYPYGQHAHRGFHLNDKVWAVMLDDLGHFIKYALFPRLSSDDMHKLEDKHRKMVEELRNETGASPREPAPDIGYFRHT
;
A
#
# COMPACT_ATOMS: atom_id res chain seq x y z
N MET A 1 7.17 -17.73 4.92
CA MET A 1 5.88 -17.17 5.35
C MET A 1 5.83 -15.74 4.84
N ALA A 2 4.79 -15.34 4.10
CA ALA A 2 4.63 -13.96 3.68
C ALA A 2 4.23 -13.14 4.91
N GLY A 3 4.92 -12.03 5.18
CA GLY A 3 4.63 -11.22 6.37
C GLY A 3 3.19 -10.69 6.40
N HIS A 4 2.73 -10.29 7.59
CA HIS A 4 1.36 -9.84 7.85
C HIS A 4 1.07 -8.43 7.29
N PHE A 5 1.10 -8.28 5.97
CA PHE A 5 0.81 -7.02 5.27
C PHE A 5 -0.59 -7.06 4.64
N PRO A 6 -1.29 -5.92 4.52
CA PRO A 6 -2.68 -5.89 4.04
C PRO A 6 -2.87 -6.44 2.62
N PHE A 7 -1.83 -6.36 1.78
CA PHE A 7 -1.82 -6.88 0.41
C PHE A 7 -1.21 -8.30 0.27
N SER A 8 -0.62 -8.87 1.34
CA SER A 8 0.02 -10.18 1.25
C SER A 8 -1.00 -11.34 1.31
N GLY A 9 -2.19 -11.09 1.82
CA GLY A 9 -3.30 -12.05 1.92
C GLY A 9 -3.99 -12.37 0.59
N ARG A 10 -5.13 -13.09 0.66
CA ARG A 10 -5.97 -13.42 -0.50
C ARG A 10 -7.03 -12.34 -0.83
N GLY A 11 -7.17 -11.31 0.00
CA GLY A 11 -8.23 -10.31 -0.14
C GLY A 11 -7.92 -9.15 -1.09
N GLY A 12 -6.66 -9.02 -1.56
CA GLY A 12 -6.24 -7.96 -2.48
C GLY A 12 -6.73 -6.57 -2.06
N ARG A 13 -7.25 -5.80 -3.02
CA ARG A 13 -7.88 -4.48 -2.81
C ARG A 13 -8.87 -4.44 -1.63
N ALA A 14 -9.69 -5.48 -1.43
CA ALA A 14 -10.69 -5.49 -0.37
C ALA A 14 -10.04 -5.56 1.02
N ALA A 15 -8.97 -6.35 1.17
CA ALA A 15 -8.19 -6.40 2.41
C ALA A 15 -7.48 -5.07 2.69
N THR A 16 -6.92 -4.44 1.66
CA THR A 16 -6.30 -3.12 1.78
C THR A 16 -7.30 -2.03 2.17
N THR A 17 -8.49 -2.05 1.57
CA THR A 17 -9.57 -1.11 1.90
C THR A 17 -10.01 -1.30 3.35
N ALA A 18 -10.28 -2.54 3.77
CA ALA A 18 -10.67 -2.87 5.14
C ALA A 18 -9.58 -2.49 6.16
N PHE A 19 -8.30 -2.63 5.80
CA PHE A 19 -7.19 -2.18 6.62
C PHE A 19 -7.22 -0.67 6.83
N PHE A 20 -7.37 0.13 5.78
CA PHE A 20 -7.47 1.59 5.89
C PHE A 20 -8.69 2.05 6.69
N GLU A 21 -9.83 1.38 6.52
CA GLU A 21 -11.04 1.64 7.31
C GLU A 21 -10.82 1.30 8.79
N LEU A 22 -10.22 0.15 9.10
CA LEU A 22 -9.89 -0.26 10.47
C LEU A 22 -8.93 0.71 11.16
N GLN A 23 -7.95 1.24 10.41
CA GLN A 23 -7.01 2.23 10.95
C GLN A 23 -7.58 3.66 10.97
N GLY A 24 -8.77 3.91 10.40
CA GLY A 24 -9.35 5.26 10.33
C GLY A 24 -8.58 6.21 9.42
N TYR A 25 -7.86 5.70 8.40
CA TYR A 25 -7.05 6.53 7.52
C TYR A 25 -7.91 7.33 6.54
N ASN A 26 -7.73 8.65 6.56
CA ASN A 26 -8.18 9.56 5.51
C ASN A 26 -7.30 9.43 4.26
N ALA A 27 -7.63 10.15 3.18
CA ALA A 27 -6.89 10.04 1.91
C ALA A 27 -5.39 10.39 2.04
N GLU A 28 -5.03 11.34 2.90
CA GLU A 28 -3.64 11.74 3.13
C GLU A 28 -2.84 10.64 3.84
N LEU A 29 -3.40 10.04 4.89
CA LEU A 29 -2.76 8.95 5.62
C LEU A 29 -2.64 7.69 4.77
N GLN A 30 -3.63 7.43 3.91
CA GLN A 30 -3.55 6.36 2.92
C GLN A 30 -2.42 6.61 1.91
N GLU A 31 -2.26 7.85 1.43
CA GLU A 31 -1.14 8.22 0.57
C GLU A 31 0.20 8.02 1.28
N LYS A 32 0.34 8.49 2.53
CA LYS A 32 1.58 8.32 3.32
C LYS A 32 1.94 6.85 3.47
N TYR A 33 0.96 6.01 3.80
CA TYR A 33 1.14 4.56 3.89
C TYR A 33 1.58 3.97 2.54
N TYR A 34 0.94 4.36 1.44
CA TYR A 34 1.32 3.92 0.10
C TYR A 34 2.74 4.36 -0.27
N ARG A 35 3.08 5.62 -0.05
CA ARG A 35 4.38 6.21 -0.33
C ARG A 35 5.50 5.48 0.40
N TRP A 36 5.28 5.08 1.66
CA TRP A 36 6.25 4.29 2.41
C TRP A 36 6.58 2.97 1.69
N TRP A 37 5.57 2.24 1.21
CA TRP A 37 5.77 1.02 0.44
C TRP A 37 6.42 1.28 -0.92
N TYR A 38 6.03 2.37 -1.60
CA TYR A 38 6.61 2.76 -2.88
C TYR A 38 8.12 3.03 -2.75
N GLU A 39 8.51 3.85 -1.76
CA GLU A 39 9.92 4.18 -1.51
C GLU A 39 10.72 2.95 -1.08
N TRP A 40 10.14 2.09 -0.24
CA TRP A 40 10.78 0.83 0.13
C TRP A 40 11.02 -0.08 -1.08
N ALA A 41 10.00 -0.27 -1.92
CA ALA A 41 10.09 -1.11 -3.11
C ALA A 41 11.06 -0.54 -4.14
N LYS A 42 11.00 0.78 -4.37
CA LYS A 42 11.91 1.51 -5.27
C LYS A 42 13.36 1.32 -4.85
N ARG A 43 13.69 1.56 -3.57
CA ARG A 43 15.05 1.38 -3.05
C ARG A 43 15.53 -0.07 -3.20
N PHE A 44 14.65 -1.03 -2.95
CA PHE A 44 14.99 -2.44 -3.14
C PHE A 44 15.34 -2.74 -4.60
N VAL A 45 14.53 -2.26 -5.54
CA VAL A 45 14.77 -2.41 -6.99
C VAL A 45 16.06 -1.75 -7.43
N GLU A 46 16.37 -0.54 -6.91
CA GLU A 46 17.61 0.18 -7.23
C GLU A 46 18.87 -0.53 -6.71
N GLN A 47 18.76 -1.24 -5.58
CA GLN A 47 19.88 -1.94 -4.95
C GLN A 47 20.12 -3.34 -5.53
N ASP A 48 19.11 -3.97 -6.12
CA ASP A 48 19.22 -5.28 -6.76
C ASP A 48 19.68 -5.13 -8.22
N LYS A 49 20.77 -5.81 -8.59
CA LYS A 49 21.39 -5.69 -9.92
C LYS A 49 20.47 -6.13 -11.06
N GLU A 50 19.63 -7.14 -10.84
CA GLU A 50 18.73 -7.67 -11.87
C GLU A 50 17.46 -6.81 -11.97
N LEU A 51 16.89 -6.45 -10.82
CA LEU A 51 15.68 -5.65 -10.78
C LEU A 51 15.93 -4.21 -11.26
N SER A 52 17.09 -3.62 -10.95
CA SER A 52 17.44 -2.28 -11.44
C SER A 52 17.47 -2.22 -12.98
N GLN A 53 17.84 -3.32 -13.65
CA GLN A 53 17.89 -3.37 -15.11
C GLN A 53 16.52 -3.63 -15.75
N THR A 54 15.63 -4.34 -15.05
CA THR A 54 14.37 -4.84 -15.61
C THR A 54 13.12 -4.13 -15.11
N LYS A 55 13.17 -3.55 -13.91
CA LYS A 55 12.02 -3.01 -13.17
C LYS A 55 12.17 -1.55 -12.77
N ALA A 56 13.36 -0.95 -12.82
CA ALA A 56 13.54 0.47 -12.47
C ALA A 56 12.69 1.41 -13.34
N ILE A 57 12.43 1.06 -14.60
CA ILE A 57 11.55 1.80 -15.51
C ILE A 57 10.13 1.98 -14.94
N GLU A 58 9.63 0.98 -14.19
CA GLU A 58 8.30 1.00 -13.57
C GLU A 58 8.21 1.95 -12.36
N PHE A 59 9.35 2.46 -11.86
CA PHE A 59 9.46 3.43 -10.76
C PHE A 59 9.84 4.86 -11.21
N GLN A 60 9.79 5.14 -12.52
CA GLN A 60 10.04 6.49 -13.04
C GLN A 60 8.90 7.47 -12.77
N SER A 61 7.69 6.97 -12.52
CA SER A 61 6.51 7.76 -12.21
C SER A 61 5.82 7.27 -10.94
N TYR A 62 5.30 8.21 -10.16
CA TYR A 62 4.49 7.94 -8.98
C TYR A 62 3.01 8.25 -9.29
N PRO A 63 2.05 7.39 -8.88
CA PRO A 63 2.22 6.09 -8.22
C PRO A 63 2.64 4.95 -9.17
N TYR A 64 3.09 3.82 -8.62
CA TYR A 64 3.36 2.56 -9.33
C TYR A 64 2.07 1.88 -9.80
N GLY A 65 2.09 1.32 -11.01
CA GLY A 65 1.05 0.40 -11.50
C GLY A 65 0.21 0.96 -12.65
N GLN A 66 -0.61 0.08 -13.23
CA GLN A 66 -1.43 0.43 -14.40
C GLN A 66 -2.60 1.36 -14.05
N HIS A 67 -3.02 1.34 -12.79
CA HIS A 67 -4.11 2.17 -12.30
C HIS A 67 -3.68 3.62 -12.03
N ALA A 68 -2.37 3.90 -11.97
CA ALA A 68 -1.77 5.19 -11.63
C ALA A 68 -2.23 6.39 -12.47
N HIS A 69 -2.65 6.14 -13.71
CA HIS A 69 -2.95 7.19 -14.70
C HIS A 69 -4.39 7.17 -15.21
N ARG A 70 -5.26 6.36 -14.62
CA ARG A 70 -6.67 6.29 -15.03
C ARG A 70 -7.52 6.97 -13.96
N GLY A 71 -8.25 8.01 -14.37
CA GLY A 71 -9.18 8.72 -13.50
C GLY A 71 -10.33 7.81 -13.10
N PHE A 72 -10.21 7.16 -11.96
CA PHE A 72 -11.27 6.35 -11.41
C PHE A 72 -12.09 7.14 -10.39
N HIS A 73 -13.42 7.15 -10.53
CA HIS A 73 -14.35 7.67 -9.53
C HIS A 73 -14.45 6.72 -8.31
N LEU A 74 -13.36 6.57 -7.55
CA LEU A 74 -13.23 5.53 -6.52
C LEU A 74 -13.56 5.95 -5.09
N ASN A 75 -14.25 7.08 -4.86
CA ASN A 75 -14.75 7.48 -3.52
C ASN A 75 -13.70 7.23 -2.40
N ASP A 76 -12.54 7.88 -2.50
CA ASP A 76 -11.41 7.77 -1.56
C ASP A 76 -10.68 6.41 -1.49
N LYS A 77 -10.96 5.48 -2.41
CA LYS A 77 -10.30 4.16 -2.48
C LYS A 77 -9.15 4.10 -3.49
N VAL A 78 -8.72 5.25 -4.02
CA VAL A 78 -7.67 5.29 -5.05
C VAL A 78 -6.37 4.66 -4.54
N TRP A 79 -5.97 4.97 -3.30
CA TRP A 79 -4.76 4.44 -2.70
C TRP A 79 -4.83 2.95 -2.40
N ALA A 80 -6.01 2.43 -2.08
CA ALA A 80 -6.20 0.99 -1.90
C ALA A 80 -6.02 0.23 -3.23
N VAL A 81 -6.41 0.82 -4.36
CA VAL A 81 -6.15 0.25 -5.70
C VAL A 81 -4.67 0.33 -6.05
N MET A 82 -4.04 1.49 -5.88
CA MET A 82 -2.61 1.63 -6.18
C MET A 82 -1.76 0.68 -5.35
N LEU A 83 -2.11 0.51 -4.07
CA LEU A 83 -1.43 -0.39 -3.16
C LEU A 83 -1.65 -1.87 -3.51
N ASP A 84 -2.75 -2.23 -4.16
CA ASP A 84 -2.97 -3.60 -4.65
C ASP A 84 -2.00 -3.91 -5.81
N ASP A 85 -1.87 -3.00 -6.78
CA ASP A 85 -0.90 -3.12 -7.88
C ASP A 85 0.54 -3.26 -7.36
N LEU A 86 0.96 -2.30 -6.51
CA LEU A 86 2.28 -2.31 -5.91
C LEU A 86 2.48 -3.54 -5.00
N GLY A 87 1.46 -3.89 -4.23
CA GLY A 87 1.48 -5.02 -3.30
C GLY A 87 1.65 -6.35 -4.01
N HIS A 88 1.03 -6.54 -5.18
CA HIS A 88 1.29 -7.70 -6.03
C HIS A 88 2.74 -7.75 -6.50
N PHE A 89 3.30 -6.65 -7.00
CA PHE A 89 4.71 -6.60 -7.37
C PHE A 89 5.62 -6.97 -6.19
N ILE A 90 5.41 -6.35 -5.03
CA ILE A 90 6.18 -6.62 -3.81
C ILE A 90 6.10 -8.10 -3.43
N LYS A 91 4.88 -8.66 -3.39
CA LYS A 91 4.63 -10.03 -2.94
C LYS A 91 5.31 -11.07 -3.83
N TYR A 92 5.27 -10.86 -5.15
CA TYR A 92 5.73 -11.87 -6.10
C TYR A 92 7.16 -11.65 -6.60
N ALA A 93 7.65 -10.41 -6.61
CA ALA A 93 9.00 -10.09 -7.09
C ALA A 93 10.01 -9.83 -5.97
N LEU A 94 9.60 -9.17 -4.88
CA LEU A 94 10.53 -8.72 -3.83
C LEU A 94 10.59 -9.66 -2.63
N PHE A 95 9.44 -10.08 -2.09
CA PHE A 95 9.42 -10.97 -0.91
C PHE A 95 10.19 -12.28 -1.07
N PRO A 96 10.17 -12.96 -2.23
CA PRO A 96 10.97 -14.17 -2.42
C PRO A 96 12.48 -13.93 -2.37
N ARG A 97 12.94 -12.69 -2.51
CA ARG A 97 14.36 -12.29 -2.45
C ARG A 97 14.81 -11.90 -1.04
N LEU A 98 13.88 -11.81 -0.07
CA LEU A 98 14.19 -11.47 1.31
C LEU A 98 14.60 -12.71 2.10
N SER A 99 15.63 -12.55 2.94
CA SER A 99 15.93 -13.51 3.99
C SER A 99 14.83 -13.50 5.06
N SER A 100 14.76 -14.55 5.90
CA SER A 100 13.82 -14.58 7.02
C SER A 100 14.05 -13.41 7.99
N ASP A 101 15.31 -13.09 8.27
CA ASP A 101 15.68 -11.99 9.15
C ASP A 101 15.27 -10.63 8.58
N ASP A 102 15.43 -10.43 7.28
CA ASP A 102 15.04 -9.18 6.64
C ASP A 102 13.52 -9.04 6.53
N MET A 103 12.79 -10.15 6.38
CA MET A 103 11.33 -10.16 6.49
C MET A 103 10.88 -9.73 7.89
N HIS A 104 11.46 -10.27 8.97
CA HIS A 104 11.12 -9.86 10.33
C HIS A 104 11.45 -8.39 10.61
N LYS A 105 12.61 -7.90 10.14
CA LYS A 105 12.95 -6.46 10.23
C LYS A 105 11.94 -5.60 9.48
N LEU A 106 11.44 -6.07 8.34
CA LEU A 106 10.42 -5.36 7.56
C LEU A 106 9.09 -5.32 8.30
N GLU A 107 8.67 -6.43 8.92
CA GLU A 107 7.47 -6.49 9.77
C GLU A 107 7.56 -5.51 10.96
N ASP A 108 8.71 -5.46 11.63
CA ASP A 108 8.93 -4.52 12.74
C ASP A 108 8.88 -3.06 12.28
N LYS A 109 9.46 -2.74 11.12
CA LYS A 109 9.39 -1.39 10.53
C LYS A 109 7.97 -1.03 10.12
N HIS A 110 7.24 -1.97 9.53
CA HIS A 110 5.85 -1.79 9.14
C HIS A 110 4.97 -1.54 10.36
N ARG A 111 5.12 -2.31 11.44
CA ARG A 111 4.39 -2.11 12.71
C ARG A 111 4.61 -0.71 13.27
N LYS A 112 5.88 -0.24 13.34
CA LYS A 112 6.21 1.10 13.82
C LYS A 112 5.57 2.20 12.97
N MET A 113 5.65 2.09 11.65
CA MET A 113 5.04 3.05 10.74
C MET A 113 3.51 3.08 10.88
N VAL A 114 2.85 1.94 11.05
CA VAL A 114 1.40 1.89 11.29
C VAL A 114 1.02 2.56 12.60
N GLU A 115 1.81 2.37 13.67
CA GLU A 115 1.63 3.04 14.95
C GLU A 115 1.83 4.56 14.84
N GLU A 116 2.85 5.02 14.12
CA GLU A 116 3.08 6.44 13.84
C GLU A 116 1.89 7.08 13.11
N LEU A 117 1.44 6.47 12.01
CA LEU A 117 0.26 6.96 11.28
C LEU A 117 -1.01 6.90 12.12
N ARG A 118 -1.17 5.90 13.00
CA ARG A 118 -2.30 5.84 13.93
C ARG A 118 -2.28 7.02 14.89
N ASN A 119 -1.12 7.44 15.39
CA ASN A 119 -1.05 8.64 16.23
C ASN A 119 -1.45 9.90 15.46
N GLU A 120 -1.18 9.97 14.16
CA GLU A 120 -1.62 11.07 13.28
C GLU A 120 -3.14 11.09 13.04
N THR A 121 -3.83 9.94 13.09
CA THR A 121 -5.30 9.88 12.92
C THR A 121 -6.05 10.70 13.96
N GLY A 122 -5.50 10.85 15.17
CA GLY A 122 -6.08 11.68 16.24
C GLY A 122 -6.06 13.17 15.91
N ALA A 123 -5.13 13.62 15.06
CA ALA A 123 -5.00 15.00 14.63
C ALA A 123 -5.77 15.30 13.32
N SER A 124 -6.20 14.27 12.59
CA SER A 124 -6.92 14.41 11.31
C SER A 124 -7.88 13.24 11.12
N PRO A 125 -9.00 13.21 11.89
CA PRO A 125 -9.95 12.12 11.82
C PRO A 125 -10.58 12.02 10.43
N ARG A 126 -10.81 10.79 9.97
CA ARG A 126 -11.56 10.53 8.73
C ARG A 126 -13.00 11.01 8.91
N GLU A 127 -13.54 11.67 7.88
CA GLU A 127 -14.97 12.02 7.87
C GLU A 127 -15.83 10.76 8.02
N PRO A 128 -16.91 10.81 8.82
CA PRO A 128 -17.80 9.68 9.00
C PRO A 128 -18.38 9.26 7.65
N ALA A 129 -18.54 7.95 7.46
CA ALA A 129 -19.22 7.45 6.27
C ALA A 129 -20.64 8.03 6.20
N PRO A 130 -21.12 8.51 5.05
CA PRO A 130 -22.49 8.98 4.87
C PRO A 130 -23.50 7.90 5.28
N ASP A 131 -24.61 8.34 5.88
CA ASP A 131 -25.70 7.48 6.40
C ASP A 131 -26.33 6.57 5.34
N ILE A 132 -26.16 6.87 4.06
CA ILE A 132 -26.71 6.09 2.95
C ILE A 132 -25.55 5.34 2.29
N GLY A 133 -25.52 4.01 2.51
CA GLY A 133 -24.45 3.13 2.01
C GLY A 133 -24.17 3.32 0.52
N TYR A 134 -22.89 3.50 0.19
CA TYR A 134 -22.30 3.80 -1.13
C TYR A 134 -22.63 2.83 -2.29
N PHE A 135 -23.58 1.90 -2.14
CA PHE A 135 -23.93 0.85 -3.12
C PHE A 135 -25.40 0.90 -3.53
N ARG A 136 -25.91 2.06 -3.95
CA ARG A 136 -27.07 2.09 -4.84
C ARG A 136 -26.62 2.52 -6.23
N HIS A 137 -26.50 1.54 -7.13
CA HIS A 137 -26.63 1.81 -8.55
C HIS A 137 -28.08 2.31 -8.76
N THR A 138 -28.26 3.57 -9.15
CA THR A 138 -29.51 4.06 -9.76
C THR A 138 -29.39 4.02 -11.26
#